data_AF-A0A7S2C372-F1
#
_entry.id   AF-A0A7S2C372-F1
#
_cell.length_a   1.000
_cell.length_b   1.000
_cell.length_c   1.000
_cell.angle_alpha   90.00
_cell.angle_beta   90.00
_cell.angle_gamma   90.00
#
_symmetry.space_group_name_H-M   'P 1'
#
loop_
_entity.id
_entity.type
_entity.pdbx_description
1 polymer ?
#
loop_
_entity_poly.entity_id
_entity_poly.type
_entity_poly.pdbx_seq_one_letter_code
_entity_poly.pdbx_strand_id
1 'polypeptide(L)'
;MSSLRSKSRENSLHTLTLDHVSPATRLLEKRRQMFEVQEALDVQKEEFARREDAFRRREETLRKKDLELQESLIKFNKFLQENESKRNRALKRASDEQKNREQKEAEIARLKQEYRLKQEEDQAVKKGLEMHVKYRDYLTNVFEGVEEEYNEIQDLLNRFETLKHANSDLAKAHRDNEQKNESQRQLFGNFKKECQNEILNRTNDIAKKQKLYEQKTGDVLRLQNIVDSSVESSSKELLELGQVIRTVRNLHDRIETRLQNTGRSSKNSNDSHAQSSTGSPEQLDLESQRAVETLDEITAYMIDYEEIVQEWSSADRKSKRHSSTLAGESTALMSETTESLEG
;
A
#
# COMPACT_ATOMS: atom_id res chain seq x y z
N MET A 1 -54.46 -4.73 -132.07
CA MET A 1 -55.34 -3.95 -132.97
C MET A 1 -55.05 -4.31 -134.43
N SER A 2 -55.35 -5.56 -134.82
CA SER A 2 -54.96 -6.15 -136.12
C SER A 2 -56.16 -6.63 -136.95
N SER A 3 -57.39 -6.27 -136.59
CA SER A 3 -58.60 -6.84 -137.20
C SER A 3 -59.50 -5.85 -137.95
N LEU A 4 -59.09 -4.59 -138.13
CA LEU A 4 -59.89 -3.57 -138.84
C LEU A 4 -59.33 -3.19 -140.21
N ARG A 5 -58.21 -3.80 -140.64
CA ARG A 5 -57.52 -3.44 -141.90
C ARG A 5 -57.91 -4.32 -143.10
N SER A 6 -58.74 -5.35 -142.90
CA SER A 6 -59.11 -6.33 -143.94
C SER A 6 -60.51 -6.16 -144.53
N LYS A 7 -61.36 -5.30 -143.97
CA LYS A 7 -62.80 -5.23 -144.32
C LYS A 7 -63.27 -3.98 -145.06
N SER A 8 -62.35 -3.10 -145.48
CA SER A 8 -62.66 -1.90 -146.30
C SER A 8 -62.12 -1.97 -147.73
N ARG A 9 -61.63 -3.14 -148.18
CA ARG A 9 -61.24 -3.39 -149.58
C ARG A 9 -62.33 -4.03 -150.44
N GLU A 10 -63.46 -4.39 -149.83
CA GLU A 10 -64.62 -5.03 -150.48
C GLU A 10 -65.86 -4.17 -150.29
N ASN A 11 -65.84 -2.95 -150.83
CA ASN A 11 -67.05 -2.27 -151.26
C ASN A 11 -66.70 -1.58 -152.58
N SER A 12 -66.73 -2.42 -153.62
CA SER A 12 -66.96 -2.12 -155.03
C SER A 12 -67.09 -0.62 -155.32
N LEU A 13 -66.09 0.05 -155.93
CA LEU A 13 -65.83 -0.08 -157.37
C LEU A 13 -67.10 -0.46 -158.16
N HIS A 14 -68.18 0.30 -157.97
CA HIS A 14 -69.18 0.46 -159.02
C HIS A 14 -68.59 1.36 -160.11
N THR A 15 -67.67 0.77 -160.88
CA THR A 15 -67.40 1.16 -162.25
C THR A 15 -68.65 0.76 -163.04
N LEU A 16 -69.74 1.52 -162.86
CA LEU A 16 -70.86 1.48 -163.78
C LEU A 16 -70.37 2.16 -165.06
N THR A 17 -70.07 1.31 -166.04
CA THR A 17 -69.67 1.60 -167.41
C THR A 17 -70.72 2.47 -168.11
N LEU A 18 -70.66 3.79 -167.92
CA LEU A 18 -71.40 4.78 -168.71
C LEU A 18 -70.69 5.07 -170.04
N ASP A 19 -70.50 4.06 -170.88
CA ASP A 19 -69.91 4.22 -172.23
C ASP A 19 -70.90 4.61 -173.33
N HIS A 20 -72.20 4.69 -173.01
CA HIS A 20 -73.27 5.02 -173.96
C HIS A 20 -74.18 6.18 -173.55
N VAL A 21 -73.67 7.11 -172.73
CA VAL A 21 -74.42 8.28 -172.27
C VAL A 21 -73.62 9.55 -172.55
N SER A 22 -74.31 10.64 -172.88
CA SER A 22 -73.70 11.93 -173.26
C SER A 22 -72.56 12.33 -172.30
N PRO A 23 -71.43 12.89 -172.79
CA PRO A 23 -70.30 13.31 -171.94
C PRO A 23 -70.70 14.15 -170.71
N ALA A 24 -71.82 14.90 -170.82
CA ALA A 24 -72.42 15.64 -169.71
C ALA A 24 -72.89 14.72 -168.55
N THR A 25 -73.52 13.58 -168.84
CA THR A 25 -74.05 12.64 -167.83
C THR A 25 -72.95 11.88 -167.10
N ARG A 26 -71.85 11.51 -167.79
CA ARG A 26 -70.66 10.90 -167.17
C ARG A 26 -69.95 11.86 -166.22
N LEU A 27 -69.87 13.14 -166.60
CA LEU A 27 -69.32 14.18 -165.73
C LEU A 27 -70.18 14.37 -164.46
N LEU A 28 -71.51 14.31 -164.59
CA LEU A 28 -72.42 14.38 -163.45
C LEU A 28 -72.26 13.19 -162.50
N GLU A 29 -72.15 11.96 -163.02
CA GLU A 29 -71.95 10.78 -162.18
C GLU A 29 -70.57 10.79 -161.50
N LYS A 30 -69.52 11.24 -162.20
CA LYS A 30 -68.20 11.42 -161.57
C LYS A 30 -68.20 12.52 -160.51
N ARG A 31 -68.95 13.61 -160.69
CA ARG A 31 -69.17 14.61 -159.65
C ARG A 31 -69.91 14.01 -158.46
N ARG A 32 -70.97 13.22 -158.69
CA ARG A 32 -71.70 12.51 -157.63
C ARG A 32 -70.79 11.56 -156.84
N GLN A 33 -70.02 10.70 -157.51
CA GLN A 33 -69.04 9.82 -156.86
C GLN A 33 -67.99 10.61 -156.06
N MET A 34 -67.54 11.76 -156.59
CA MET A 34 -66.62 12.64 -155.87
C MET A 34 -67.28 13.24 -154.62
N PHE A 35 -68.56 13.64 -154.70
CA PHE A 35 -69.34 14.10 -153.56
C PHE A 35 -69.57 12.99 -152.52
N GLU A 36 -69.90 11.77 -152.93
CA GLU A 36 -70.07 10.63 -152.01
C GLU A 36 -68.76 10.27 -151.29
N VAL A 37 -67.62 10.29 -151.99
CA VAL A 37 -66.29 10.08 -151.37
C VAL A 37 -65.91 11.25 -150.48
N GLN A 38 -66.21 12.49 -150.89
CA GLN A 38 -65.94 13.69 -150.10
C GLN A 38 -66.79 13.70 -148.81
N GLU A 39 -68.07 13.35 -148.90
CA GLU A 39 -68.98 13.20 -147.76
C GLU A 39 -68.50 12.09 -146.82
N ALA A 40 -68.11 10.91 -147.34
CA ALA A 40 -67.56 9.84 -146.53
C ALA A 40 -66.23 10.22 -145.85
N LEU A 41 -65.36 10.98 -146.54
CA LEU A 41 -64.12 11.50 -145.98
C LEU A 41 -64.41 12.53 -144.88
N ASP A 42 -65.40 13.40 -145.08
CA ASP A 42 -65.77 14.42 -144.10
C ASP A 42 -66.43 13.77 -142.87
N VAL A 43 -67.27 12.75 -143.04
CA VAL A 43 -67.77 11.91 -141.93
C VAL A 43 -66.62 11.23 -141.17
N GLN A 44 -65.64 10.64 -141.87
CA GLN A 44 -64.48 10.04 -141.20
C GLN A 44 -63.63 11.08 -140.45
N LYS A 45 -63.39 12.26 -141.04
CA LYS A 45 -62.67 13.36 -140.38
C LYS A 45 -63.42 13.81 -139.13
N GLU A 46 -64.74 13.95 -139.20
CA GLU A 46 -65.56 14.26 -138.02
C GLU A 46 -65.47 13.17 -136.95
N GLU A 47 -65.53 11.89 -137.31
CA GLU A 47 -65.36 10.79 -136.35
C GLU A 47 -63.98 10.76 -135.70
N PHE A 48 -62.92 11.02 -136.48
CA PHE A 48 -61.55 11.12 -135.96
C PHE A 48 -61.41 12.32 -135.03
N ALA A 49 -61.95 13.48 -135.40
CA ALA A 49 -61.96 14.66 -134.54
C ALA A 49 -62.71 14.40 -133.23
N ARG A 50 -63.89 13.76 -133.29
CA ARG A 50 -64.65 13.36 -132.07
C ARG A 50 -63.86 12.38 -131.20
N ARG A 51 -63.15 11.42 -131.79
CA ARG A 51 -62.29 10.47 -131.06
C ARG A 51 -61.07 11.17 -130.45
N GLU A 52 -60.42 12.06 -131.18
CA GLU A 52 -59.29 12.85 -130.69
C GLU A 52 -59.70 13.73 -129.50
N ASP A 53 -60.85 14.42 -129.59
CA ASP A 53 -61.39 15.20 -128.49
C ASP A 53 -61.72 14.33 -127.27
N ALA A 54 -62.26 13.13 -127.48
CA ALA A 54 -62.52 12.18 -126.39
C ALA A 54 -61.21 11.70 -125.70
N PHE A 55 -60.15 11.44 -126.48
CA PHE A 55 -58.84 11.09 -125.94
C PHE A 55 -58.21 12.26 -125.19
N ARG A 56 -58.27 13.48 -125.74
CA ARG A 56 -57.75 14.70 -125.10
C ARG A 56 -58.45 14.94 -123.76
N ARG A 57 -59.78 14.83 -123.71
CA ARG A 57 -60.54 14.93 -122.45
C ARG A 57 -60.16 13.84 -121.44
N ARG A 58 -59.92 12.61 -121.90
CA ARG A 58 -59.50 11.50 -121.02
C ARG A 58 -58.08 11.72 -120.49
N GLU A 59 -57.15 12.18 -121.32
CA GLU A 59 -55.79 12.51 -120.93
C GLU A 59 -55.77 13.65 -119.91
N GLU A 60 -56.52 14.74 -120.16
CA GLU A 60 -56.67 15.84 -119.21
C GLU A 60 -57.26 15.36 -117.87
N THR A 61 -58.25 14.47 -117.89
CA THR A 61 -58.85 13.91 -116.68
C THR A 61 -57.85 13.04 -115.90
N LEU A 62 -57.07 12.22 -116.60
CA LEU A 62 -56.02 11.40 -115.97
C LEU A 62 -54.92 12.28 -115.37
N ARG A 63 -54.49 13.33 -116.07
CA ARG A 63 -53.50 14.28 -115.58
C ARG A 63 -53.98 15.01 -114.33
N LYS A 64 -55.26 15.41 -114.29
CA LYS A 64 -55.87 16.01 -113.07
C LYS A 64 -55.84 15.04 -111.89
N LYS A 65 -56.26 13.79 -112.10
CA LYS A 65 -56.22 12.75 -111.05
C LYS A 65 -54.82 12.44 -110.55
N ASP A 66 -53.82 12.44 -111.44
CA ASP A 66 -52.42 12.24 -111.06
C ASP A 66 -51.91 13.41 -110.20
N LEU A 67 -52.20 14.65 -110.59
CA LEU A 67 -51.87 15.83 -109.78
C LEU A 67 -52.56 15.80 -108.41
N GLU A 68 -53.85 15.46 -108.34
CA GLU A 68 -54.58 15.29 -107.08
C GLU A 68 -53.94 14.21 -106.18
N LEU A 69 -53.52 13.09 -106.77
CA LEU A 69 -52.85 12.02 -106.04
C LEU A 69 -51.49 12.49 -105.51
N GLN A 70 -50.68 13.15 -106.33
CA GLN A 70 -49.40 13.71 -105.92
C GLN A 70 -49.57 14.72 -104.78
N GLU A 71 -50.54 15.63 -104.87
CA GLU A 71 -50.86 16.56 -103.79
C GLU A 71 -51.28 15.84 -102.51
N SER A 72 -52.10 14.79 -102.63
CA SER A 72 -52.53 13.99 -101.47
C SER A 72 -51.36 13.28 -100.79
N LEU A 73 -50.39 12.77 -101.57
CA LEU A 73 -49.17 12.13 -101.06
C LEU A 73 -48.28 13.15 -100.33
N ILE A 74 -48.13 14.36 -100.87
CA ILE A 74 -47.37 15.42 -100.20
C ILE A 74 -48.04 15.80 -98.87
N LYS A 75 -49.37 15.99 -98.87
CA LYS A 75 -50.15 16.29 -97.65
C LYS A 75 -50.03 15.15 -96.63
N PHE A 76 -50.09 13.90 -97.06
CA PHE A 76 -49.97 12.74 -96.18
C PHE A 76 -48.56 12.60 -95.59
N ASN A 77 -47.51 12.76 -96.41
CA ASN A 77 -46.13 12.76 -95.92
C ASN A 77 -45.90 13.89 -94.90
N LYS A 78 -46.41 15.09 -95.17
CA LYS A 78 -46.36 16.21 -94.22
C LYS A 78 -47.09 15.87 -92.92
N PHE A 79 -48.28 15.28 -93.01
CA PHE A 79 -49.04 14.83 -91.83
C PHE A 79 -48.27 13.78 -91.01
N LEU A 80 -47.64 12.79 -91.66
CA LEU A 80 -46.82 11.79 -90.98
C LEU A 80 -45.64 12.42 -90.25
N GLN A 81 -44.89 13.31 -90.92
CA GLN A 81 -43.77 14.03 -90.30
C GLN A 81 -44.21 14.88 -89.12
N GLU A 82 -45.32 15.62 -89.25
CA GLU A 82 -45.87 16.43 -88.16
C GLU A 82 -46.35 15.55 -86.99
N ASN A 83 -47.00 14.42 -87.27
CA ASN A 83 -47.47 13.49 -86.24
C ASN A 83 -46.29 12.84 -85.50
N GLU A 84 -45.28 12.37 -86.23
CA GLU A 84 -44.05 11.83 -85.66
C GLU A 84 -43.33 12.88 -84.82
N SER A 85 -43.26 14.13 -85.30
CA SER A 85 -42.71 15.25 -84.54
C SER A 85 -43.50 15.52 -83.24
N LYS A 86 -44.84 15.44 -83.28
CA LYS A 86 -45.70 15.57 -82.09
C LYS A 86 -45.47 14.41 -81.12
N ARG A 87 -45.40 13.17 -81.61
CA ARG A 87 -45.12 11.97 -80.82
C ARG A 87 -43.76 12.07 -80.13
N ASN A 88 -42.72 12.42 -80.87
CA ASN A 88 -41.36 12.56 -80.33
C ASN A 88 -41.28 13.68 -79.28
N ARG A 89 -41.95 14.82 -79.49
CA ARG A 89 -42.07 15.87 -78.47
C ARG A 89 -42.79 15.38 -77.21
N ALA A 90 -43.89 14.65 -77.35
CA ALA A 90 -44.64 14.12 -76.21
C ALA A 90 -43.81 13.09 -75.43
N LEU A 91 -43.15 12.16 -76.12
CA LEU A 91 -42.26 11.17 -75.51
C LEU A 91 -41.08 11.82 -74.78
N LYS A 92 -40.46 12.84 -75.40
CA LYS A 92 -39.37 13.58 -74.76
C LYS A 92 -39.85 14.27 -73.48
N ARG A 93 -40.98 14.98 -73.52
CA ARG A 93 -41.55 15.63 -72.33
C ARG A 93 -41.87 14.62 -71.23
N ALA A 94 -42.48 13.48 -71.58
CA ALA A 94 -42.77 12.43 -70.61
C ALA A 94 -41.49 11.88 -69.96
N SER A 95 -40.43 11.65 -70.76
CA SER A 95 -39.13 11.20 -70.24
C SER A 95 -38.46 12.24 -69.34
N ASP A 96 -38.47 13.52 -69.75
CA ASP A 96 -37.90 14.61 -68.96
C ASP A 96 -38.66 14.80 -67.64
N GLU A 97 -40.00 14.71 -67.66
CA GLU A 97 -40.84 14.77 -66.45
C GLU A 97 -40.61 13.57 -65.53
N GLN A 98 -40.45 12.37 -66.08
CA GLN A 98 -40.12 11.18 -65.30
C GLN A 98 -38.77 11.34 -64.60
N LYS A 99 -37.73 11.78 -65.32
CA LYS A 99 -36.41 12.03 -64.72
C LYS A 99 -36.47 13.09 -63.63
N ASN A 100 -37.21 14.17 -63.85
CA ASN A 100 -37.38 15.22 -62.84
C ASN A 100 -38.11 14.69 -61.60
N ARG A 101 -39.12 13.83 -61.77
CA ARG A 101 -39.81 13.17 -60.67
C ARG A 101 -38.87 12.28 -59.87
N GLU A 102 -38.11 11.42 -60.53
CA GLU A 102 -37.13 10.52 -59.89
C GLU A 102 -36.08 11.32 -59.09
N GLN A 103 -35.57 12.43 -59.65
CA GLN A 103 -34.65 13.33 -58.93
C GLN A 103 -35.28 13.94 -57.68
N LYS A 104 -36.53 14.41 -57.79
CA LYS A 104 -37.24 15.01 -56.66
C LYS A 104 -37.62 13.98 -55.60
N GLU A 105 -37.99 12.77 -55.99
CA GLU A 105 -38.25 11.66 -55.06
C GLU A 105 -36.99 11.27 -54.28
N ALA A 106 -35.83 11.21 -54.95
CA ALA A 106 -34.55 10.97 -54.28
C ALA A 106 -34.19 12.10 -53.30
N GLU A 107 -34.41 13.36 -53.69
CA GLU A 107 -34.19 14.52 -52.83
C GLU A 107 -35.12 14.50 -51.60
N ILE A 108 -36.40 14.17 -51.79
CA ILE A 108 -37.38 14.00 -50.70
C ILE A 108 -36.95 12.87 -49.76
N ALA A 109 -36.51 11.74 -50.30
CA ALA A 109 -36.05 10.62 -49.47
C ALA A 109 -34.84 11.02 -48.61
N ARG A 110 -33.86 11.72 -49.20
CA ARG A 110 -32.69 12.24 -48.47
C ARG A 110 -33.10 13.20 -47.36
N LEU A 111 -33.93 14.20 -47.68
CA LEU A 111 -34.38 15.20 -46.71
C LEU A 111 -35.22 14.58 -45.58
N LYS A 112 -36.06 13.58 -45.88
CA LYS A 112 -36.82 12.85 -44.85
C LYS A 112 -35.89 12.09 -43.90
N GLN A 113 -34.81 11.50 -44.40
CA GLN A 113 -33.83 10.83 -43.56
C GLN A 113 -33.10 11.83 -42.65
N GLU A 114 -32.64 12.95 -43.20
CA GLU A 114 -31.99 14.01 -42.43
C GLU A 114 -32.92 14.59 -41.36
N TYR A 115 -34.18 14.84 -41.71
CA TYR A 115 -35.20 15.28 -40.76
C TYR A 115 -35.39 14.28 -39.61
N ARG A 116 -35.45 12.98 -39.91
CA ARG A 116 -35.59 11.93 -38.89
C ARG A 116 -34.40 11.93 -37.93
N LEU A 117 -33.17 12.00 -38.45
CA LEU A 117 -31.97 12.06 -37.62
C LEU A 117 -31.96 13.30 -36.72
N LYS A 118 -32.33 14.47 -37.27
CA LYS A 118 -32.45 15.69 -36.48
C LYS A 118 -33.55 15.61 -35.41
N GLN A 119 -34.64 14.92 -35.70
CA GLN A 119 -35.70 14.67 -34.72
C GLN A 119 -35.24 13.74 -33.59
N GLU A 120 -34.45 12.71 -33.91
CA GLU A 120 -33.83 11.82 -32.92
C GLU A 120 -32.83 12.58 -32.02
N GLU A 121 -31.98 13.44 -32.61
CA GLU A 121 -31.08 14.34 -31.88
C GLU A 121 -31.84 15.29 -30.94
N ASP A 122 -32.89 15.95 -31.44
CA ASP A 122 -33.73 16.86 -30.63
C ASP A 122 -34.40 16.13 -29.45
N GLN A 123 -34.91 14.92 -29.68
CA GLN A 123 -35.48 14.09 -28.61
C GLN A 123 -34.43 13.67 -27.58
N ALA A 124 -33.22 13.32 -28.01
CA ALA A 124 -32.13 12.97 -27.10
C ALA A 124 -31.73 14.17 -26.23
N VAL A 125 -31.60 15.35 -26.82
CA VAL A 125 -31.30 16.60 -26.10
C VAL A 125 -32.42 16.96 -25.14
N LYS A 126 -33.69 16.85 -25.54
CA LYS A 126 -34.84 17.09 -24.65
C LYS A 126 -34.86 16.17 -23.44
N LYS A 127 -34.63 14.86 -23.64
CA LYS A 127 -34.52 13.90 -22.52
C LYS A 127 -33.35 14.25 -21.61
N GLY A 128 -32.21 14.63 -22.17
CA GLY A 128 -31.07 15.12 -21.39
C GLY A 128 -31.45 16.35 -20.56
N LEU A 129 -32.12 17.33 -21.17
CA LEU A 129 -32.57 18.54 -20.50
C LEU A 129 -33.55 18.22 -19.36
N GLU A 130 -34.56 17.37 -19.59
CA GLU A 130 -35.51 16.92 -18.57
C GLU A 130 -34.81 16.28 -17.36
N MET A 131 -33.78 15.46 -17.62
CA MET A 131 -32.96 14.87 -16.56
C MET A 131 -32.14 15.92 -15.79
N HIS A 132 -31.73 17.01 -16.45
CA HIS A 132 -30.94 18.08 -15.83
C HIS A 132 -31.76 19.15 -15.12
N VAL A 133 -33.04 19.31 -15.46
CA VAL A 133 -33.96 20.28 -14.84
C VAL A 133 -33.98 20.16 -13.33
N LYS A 134 -34.09 18.94 -12.78
CA LYS A 134 -34.08 18.72 -11.32
C LYS A 134 -32.81 19.25 -10.62
N TYR A 135 -31.65 19.19 -11.28
CA TYR A 135 -30.39 19.69 -10.71
C TYR A 135 -30.32 21.21 -10.80
N ARG A 136 -30.79 21.79 -11.90
CA ARG A 136 -30.94 23.25 -12.02
C ARG A 136 -31.87 23.78 -10.93
N ASP A 137 -33.06 23.20 -10.80
CA ASP A 137 -34.05 23.65 -9.82
C ASP A 137 -33.53 23.49 -8.40
N TYR A 138 -32.81 22.40 -8.10
CA TYR A 138 -32.09 22.25 -6.83
C TYR A 138 -31.07 23.37 -6.60
N LEU A 139 -30.21 23.66 -7.58
CA LEU A 139 -29.18 24.71 -7.47
C LEU A 139 -29.80 26.10 -7.33
N THR A 140 -30.90 26.37 -8.03
CA THR A 140 -31.68 27.61 -7.87
C THR A 140 -32.25 27.73 -6.46
N ASN A 141 -32.87 26.67 -5.93
CA ASN A 141 -33.40 26.68 -4.56
C ASN A 141 -32.29 26.90 -3.51
N VAL A 142 -31.12 26.26 -3.69
CA VAL A 142 -29.97 26.47 -2.80
C VAL A 142 -29.45 27.89 -2.93
N PHE A 143 -29.37 28.42 -4.15
CA PHE A 143 -28.94 29.79 -4.41
C PHE A 143 -29.87 30.82 -3.75
N GLU A 144 -31.19 30.66 -3.89
CA GLU A 144 -32.20 31.49 -3.20
C GLU A 144 -32.07 31.42 -1.67
N GLY A 145 -31.64 30.29 -1.11
CA GLY A 145 -31.40 30.16 0.32
C GLY A 145 -30.10 30.79 0.84
N VAL A 146 -29.16 31.15 -0.03
CA VAL A 146 -27.81 31.65 0.30
C VAL A 146 -27.53 33.00 -0.40
N GLU A 147 -28.59 33.73 -0.75
CA GLU A 147 -28.56 34.93 -1.61
C GLU A 147 -27.63 36.05 -1.11
N GLU A 148 -27.27 36.07 0.19
CA GLU A 148 -26.38 37.09 0.76
C GLU A 148 -24.87 36.85 0.51
N GLU A 149 -24.43 35.63 0.13
CA GLU A 149 -23.00 35.29 0.02
C GLU A 149 -22.50 35.06 -1.41
N TYR A 150 -23.38 34.74 -2.37
CA TYR A 150 -23.01 34.43 -3.76
C TYR A 150 -23.92 35.15 -4.77
N ASN A 151 -23.35 35.68 -5.85
CA ASN A 151 -24.10 36.44 -6.86
C ASN A 151 -24.61 35.56 -8.02
N GLU A 152 -23.91 34.46 -8.30
CA GLU A 152 -24.29 33.49 -9.32
C GLU A 152 -24.19 32.04 -8.82
N ILE A 153 -24.98 31.13 -9.39
CA ILE A 153 -24.88 29.68 -9.13
C ILE A 153 -23.46 29.17 -9.43
N GLN A 154 -22.77 29.77 -10.42
CA GLN A 154 -21.38 29.42 -10.74
C GLN A 154 -20.43 29.72 -9.60
N ASP A 155 -20.63 30.82 -8.85
CA ASP A 155 -19.78 31.16 -7.70
C ASP A 155 -19.92 30.10 -6.60
N LEU A 156 -21.14 29.64 -6.35
CA LEU A 156 -21.42 28.56 -5.40
C LEU A 156 -20.75 27.24 -5.81
N LEU A 157 -20.79 26.89 -7.10
CA LEU A 157 -20.15 25.69 -7.62
C LEU A 157 -18.62 25.78 -7.51
N ASN A 158 -18.02 26.91 -7.88
CA ASN A 158 -16.58 27.13 -7.76
C ASN A 158 -16.13 27.05 -6.30
N ARG A 159 -16.92 27.62 -5.36
CA ARG A 159 -16.66 27.49 -3.94
C ARG A 159 -16.77 26.05 -3.46
N PHE A 160 -17.80 25.33 -3.88
CA PHE A 160 -17.95 23.91 -3.58
C PHE A 160 -16.76 23.09 -4.09
N GLU A 161 -16.30 23.32 -5.32
CA GLU A 161 -15.12 22.64 -5.87
C GLU A 161 -13.87 22.93 -5.05
N THR A 162 -13.64 24.21 -4.71
CA THR A 162 -12.51 24.62 -3.86
C THR A 162 -12.55 23.93 -2.50
N LEU A 163 -13.72 23.89 -1.85
CA LEU A 163 -13.91 23.22 -0.56
C LEU A 163 -13.75 21.70 -0.68
N LYS A 164 -14.23 21.10 -1.77
CA LYS A 164 -14.08 19.67 -2.04
C LYS A 164 -12.61 19.30 -2.22
N HIS A 165 -11.85 20.09 -2.98
CA HIS A 165 -10.42 19.92 -3.15
C HIS A 165 -9.67 20.08 -1.82
N ALA A 166 -9.93 21.18 -1.10
CA ALA A 166 -9.32 21.41 0.21
C ALA A 166 -9.63 20.28 1.21
N ASN A 167 -10.88 19.79 1.25
CA ASN A 167 -11.26 18.67 2.11
C ASN A 167 -10.58 17.36 1.70
N SER A 168 -10.45 17.09 0.39
CA SER A 168 -9.70 15.93 -0.11
C SER A 168 -8.23 15.98 0.31
N ASP A 169 -7.59 17.15 0.19
CA ASP A 169 -6.20 17.34 0.55
C ASP A 169 -5.99 17.23 2.08
N LEU A 170 -6.89 17.83 2.87
CA LEU A 170 -6.92 17.69 4.33
C LEU A 170 -7.11 16.25 4.76
N ALA A 171 -8.05 15.52 4.14
CA ALA A 171 -8.30 14.11 4.45
C ALA A 171 -7.08 13.24 4.12
N LYS A 172 -6.38 13.53 3.02
CA LYS A 172 -5.13 12.85 2.67
C LYS A 172 -4.02 13.17 3.68
N ALA A 173 -3.80 14.45 3.98
CA ALA A 173 -2.81 14.87 4.96
C ALA A 173 -3.09 14.30 6.37
N HIS A 174 -4.36 14.20 6.76
CA HIS A 174 -4.76 13.55 8.01
C HIS A 174 -4.37 12.07 8.01
N ARG A 175 -4.70 11.31 6.96
CA ARG A 175 -4.31 9.89 6.84
C ARG A 175 -2.79 9.71 6.90
N ASP A 176 -2.04 10.55 6.19
CA ASP A 176 -0.58 10.49 6.19
C ASP A 176 0.00 10.80 7.58
N ASN A 177 -0.55 11.79 8.29
CA ASN A 177 -0.14 12.12 9.65
C ASN A 177 -0.50 11.01 10.65
N GLU A 178 -1.67 10.41 10.51
CA GLU A 178 -2.12 9.29 11.34
C GLU A 178 -1.19 8.08 11.17
N GLN A 179 -0.83 7.74 9.92
CA GLN A 179 0.13 6.67 9.63
C GLN A 179 1.52 6.97 10.23
N LYS A 180 2.00 8.21 10.12
CA LYS A 180 3.28 8.63 10.73
C LYS A 180 3.23 8.54 12.26
N ASN A 181 2.15 8.99 12.87
CA ASN A 181 1.96 8.95 14.32
C ASN A 181 1.93 7.50 14.82
N GLU A 182 1.19 6.63 14.15
CA GLU A 182 1.14 5.20 14.45
C GLU A 182 2.53 4.55 14.33
N SER A 183 3.28 4.85 13.26
CA SER A 183 4.66 4.36 13.09
C SER A 183 5.58 4.83 14.22
N GLN A 184 5.47 6.09 14.65
CA GLN A 184 6.24 6.63 15.77
C GLN A 184 5.83 6.00 17.12
N ARG A 185 4.53 5.75 17.33
CA ARG A 185 4.03 5.04 18.52
C ARG A 185 4.58 3.62 18.60
N GLN A 186 4.64 2.93 17.47
CA GLN A 186 5.24 1.59 17.38
C GLN A 186 6.74 1.62 17.67
N LEU A 187 7.50 2.55 17.06
CA LEU A 187 8.92 2.73 17.33
C LEU A 187 9.19 3.03 18.81
N PHE A 188 8.44 3.96 19.41
CA PHE A 188 8.56 4.29 20.82
C PHE A 188 8.20 3.11 21.73
N GLY A 189 7.13 2.37 21.38
CA GLY A 189 6.75 1.16 22.09
C GLY A 189 7.83 0.08 22.07
N ASN A 190 8.51 -0.10 20.93
CA ASN A 190 9.61 -1.02 20.78
C ASN A 190 10.84 -0.57 21.58
N PHE A 191 11.22 0.70 21.47
CA PHE A 191 12.33 1.28 22.25
C PHE A 191 12.09 1.15 23.76
N LYS A 192 10.88 1.43 24.24
CA LYS A 192 10.52 1.26 25.66
C LYS A 192 10.67 -0.19 26.12
N LYS A 193 10.24 -1.16 25.31
CA LYS A 193 10.41 -2.59 25.60
C LYS A 193 11.89 -2.98 25.63
N GLU A 194 12.68 -2.46 24.70
CA GLU A 194 14.12 -2.70 24.65
C GLU A 194 14.83 -2.15 25.89
N CYS A 195 14.59 -0.89 26.26
CA CYS A 195 15.13 -0.32 27.50
C CYS A 195 14.67 -1.09 28.74
N GLN A 196 13.40 -1.53 28.79
CA GLN A 196 12.91 -2.34 29.91
C GLN A 196 13.64 -3.69 29.99
N ASN A 197 13.91 -4.33 28.86
CA ASN A 197 14.72 -5.55 28.81
C ASN A 197 16.16 -5.28 29.24
N GLU A 198 16.77 -4.17 28.82
CA GLU A 198 18.10 -3.77 29.29
C GLU A 198 18.13 -3.56 30.80
N ILE A 199 17.15 -2.86 31.38
CA ILE A 199 17.04 -2.67 32.83
C ILE A 199 16.91 -4.02 33.54
N LEU A 200 16.09 -4.95 33.03
CA LEU A 200 15.98 -6.29 33.58
C LEU A 200 17.32 -7.04 33.51
N ASN A 201 18.04 -6.97 32.39
CA ASN A 201 19.35 -7.58 32.22
C ASN A 201 20.37 -6.98 33.22
N ARG A 202 20.42 -5.66 33.36
CA ARG A 202 21.29 -4.98 34.34
C ARG A 202 20.91 -5.33 35.77
N THR A 203 19.62 -5.44 36.08
CA THR A 203 19.14 -5.85 37.41
C THR A 203 19.56 -7.29 37.72
N ASN A 204 19.48 -8.18 36.74
CA ASN A 204 19.97 -9.54 36.87
C ASN A 204 21.49 -9.58 37.12
N ASP A 205 22.25 -8.74 36.42
CA ASP A 205 23.70 -8.61 36.62
C ASP A 205 24.04 -8.06 38.01
N ILE A 206 23.29 -7.07 38.49
CA ILE A 206 23.42 -6.54 39.86
C ILE A 206 23.16 -7.65 40.87
N ALA A 207 22.07 -8.40 40.73
CA ALA A 207 21.75 -9.52 41.61
C ALA A 207 22.86 -10.59 41.64
N LYS A 208 23.45 -10.92 40.47
CA LYS A 208 24.61 -11.82 40.38
C LYS A 208 25.82 -11.28 41.14
N LYS A 209 26.15 -10.00 40.94
CA LYS A 209 27.28 -9.34 41.62
C LYS A 209 27.05 -9.23 43.12
N GLN A 210 25.83 -8.94 43.55
CA GLN A 210 25.47 -8.84 44.97
C GLN A 210 25.57 -10.20 45.66
N LYS A 211 25.09 -11.27 45.03
CA LYS A 211 25.30 -12.64 45.53
C LYS A 211 26.78 -12.98 45.67
N LEU A 212 27.61 -12.60 44.71
CA LEU A 212 29.06 -12.83 44.77
C LEU A 212 29.71 -12.01 45.89
N TYR A 213 29.28 -10.76 46.07
CA TYR A 213 29.75 -9.90 47.14
C TYR A 213 29.38 -10.47 48.52
N GLU A 214 28.14 -10.90 48.72
CA GLU A 214 27.68 -11.55 49.96
C GLU A 214 28.47 -12.82 50.25
N GLN A 215 28.77 -13.64 49.23
CA GLN A 215 29.66 -14.80 49.38
C GLN A 215 31.06 -14.40 49.86
N LYS A 216 31.68 -13.39 49.23
CA LYS A 216 33.02 -12.93 49.62
C LYS A 216 33.04 -12.27 51.00
N THR A 217 32.03 -11.51 51.35
CA THR A 217 31.88 -10.94 52.70
C THR A 217 31.70 -12.05 53.73
N GLY A 218 30.92 -13.09 53.41
CA GLY A 218 30.80 -14.29 54.24
C GLY A 218 32.14 -15.03 54.42
N ASP A 219 32.93 -15.17 53.34
CA ASP A 219 34.28 -15.74 53.39
C ASP A 219 35.21 -14.91 54.29
N VAL A 220 35.19 -13.58 54.16
CA VAL A 220 35.97 -12.66 54.99
C VAL A 220 35.58 -12.78 56.46
N LEU A 221 34.28 -12.78 56.77
CA LEU A 221 33.80 -12.95 58.14
C LEU A 221 34.24 -14.29 58.74
N ARG A 222 34.18 -15.37 57.94
CA ARG A 222 34.66 -16.69 58.36
C ARG A 222 36.16 -16.67 58.68
N LEU A 223 36.97 -16.08 57.81
CA LEU A 223 38.42 -15.95 58.03
C LEU A 223 38.72 -15.06 59.24
N GLN A 224 37.98 -13.96 59.41
CA GLN A 224 38.10 -13.07 60.56
C GLN A 224 37.81 -13.82 61.87
N ASN A 225 36.71 -14.58 61.95
CA ASN A 225 36.40 -15.38 63.13
C ASN A 225 37.49 -16.40 63.48
N ILE A 226 38.15 -16.98 62.46
CA ILE A 226 39.28 -17.91 62.67
C ILE A 226 40.48 -17.15 63.24
N VAL A 227 40.81 -15.98 62.69
CA VAL A 227 41.89 -15.13 63.20
C VAL A 227 41.59 -14.66 64.62
N ASP A 228 40.38 -14.16 64.89
CA ASP A 228 39.97 -13.70 66.22
C ASP A 228 40.03 -14.84 67.24
N SER A 229 39.58 -16.05 66.88
CA SER A 229 39.69 -17.23 67.75
C SER A 229 41.15 -17.59 68.03
N SER A 230 42.03 -17.49 67.03
CA SER A 230 43.46 -17.71 67.20
C SER A 230 44.09 -16.64 68.09
N VAL A 231 43.73 -15.37 67.89
CA VAL A 231 44.21 -14.24 68.70
C VAL A 231 43.71 -14.35 70.14
N GLU A 232 42.46 -14.78 70.36
CA GLU A 232 41.92 -15.02 71.70
C GLU A 232 42.67 -16.18 72.38
N SER A 233 42.95 -17.26 71.65
CA SER A 233 43.76 -18.38 72.17
C SER A 233 45.17 -17.91 72.55
N SER A 234 45.86 -17.21 71.66
CA SER A 234 47.18 -16.66 71.94
C SER A 234 47.16 -15.61 73.06
N SER A 235 46.09 -14.83 73.21
CA SER A 235 45.94 -13.86 74.30
C SER A 235 45.76 -14.54 75.66
N LYS A 236 45.04 -15.69 75.70
CA LYS A 236 44.92 -16.52 76.91
C LYS A 236 46.27 -17.10 77.30
N GLU A 237 47.00 -17.68 76.34
CA GLU A 237 48.36 -18.19 76.55
C GLU A 237 49.31 -17.07 77.05
N LEU A 238 49.22 -15.88 76.45
CA LEU A 238 50.03 -14.72 76.88
C LEU A 238 49.67 -14.23 78.28
N LEU A 239 48.39 -14.26 78.65
CA LEU A 239 47.93 -13.92 79.99
C LEU A 239 48.43 -14.92 81.03
N GLU A 240 48.34 -16.22 80.74
CA GLU A 240 48.89 -17.28 81.60
C GLU A 240 50.40 -17.09 81.80
N LEU A 241 51.15 -16.83 80.72
CA LEU A 241 52.57 -16.51 80.80
C LEU A 241 52.83 -15.27 81.68
N GLY A 242 52.08 -14.19 81.49
CA GLY A 242 52.21 -12.98 82.31
C GLY A 242 51.89 -13.21 83.79
N GLN A 243 50.92 -14.08 84.10
CA GLN A 243 50.62 -14.49 85.47
C GLN A 243 51.79 -15.29 86.08
N VAL A 244 52.37 -16.24 85.34
CA VAL A 244 53.54 -17.01 85.78
C VAL A 244 54.70 -16.05 86.10
N ILE A 245 55.06 -15.15 85.18
CA ILE A 245 56.12 -14.14 85.39
C ILE A 245 55.84 -13.31 86.65
N ARG A 246 54.59 -12.85 86.84
CA ARG A 246 54.22 -12.06 88.03
C ARG A 246 54.31 -12.88 89.32
N THR A 247 53.94 -14.16 89.30
CA THR A 247 54.08 -15.04 90.48
C THR A 247 55.54 -15.31 90.82
N VAL A 248 56.39 -15.52 89.81
CA VAL A 248 57.85 -15.67 89.98
C VAL A 248 58.45 -14.42 90.62
N ARG A 249 58.15 -13.24 90.07
CA ARG A 249 58.60 -11.95 90.62
C ARG A 249 58.10 -11.76 92.05
N ASN A 250 56.83 -12.02 92.33
CA ASN A 250 56.28 -11.95 93.68
C ASN A 250 56.94 -12.93 94.66
N LEU A 251 57.33 -14.14 94.21
CA LEU A 251 58.05 -15.12 95.03
C LEU A 251 59.47 -14.67 95.35
N HIS A 252 60.16 -14.12 94.35
CA HIS A 252 61.50 -13.55 94.49
C HIS A 252 61.50 -12.38 95.48
N ASP A 253 60.60 -11.40 95.31
CA ASP A 253 60.43 -10.27 96.23
C ASP A 253 60.13 -10.73 97.67
N ARG A 254 59.35 -11.82 97.82
CA ARG A 254 59.06 -12.42 99.14
C ARG A 254 60.28 -13.05 99.79
N ILE A 255 61.14 -13.70 99.02
CA ILE A 255 62.40 -14.26 99.54
C ILE A 255 63.34 -13.11 99.93
N GLU A 256 63.46 -12.10 99.08
CA GLU A 256 64.28 -10.91 99.36
C GLU A 256 63.82 -10.16 100.62
N THR A 257 62.51 -9.93 100.77
CA THR A 257 61.94 -9.30 101.98
C THR A 257 62.04 -10.17 103.22
N ARG A 258 62.06 -11.51 103.10
CA ARG A 258 62.29 -12.43 104.23
C ARG A 258 63.76 -12.44 104.66
N LEU A 259 64.69 -12.30 103.72
CA LEU A 259 66.13 -12.10 103.99
C LEU A 259 66.41 -10.75 104.68
N GLN A 260 65.65 -9.70 104.33
CA GLN A 260 65.78 -8.38 104.98
C GLN A 260 65.21 -8.32 106.42
N ASN A 261 64.42 -9.31 106.84
CA ASN A 261 63.67 -9.29 108.10
C ASN A 261 64.21 -10.18 109.25
N THR A 262 65.40 -10.76 109.14
CA THR A 262 66.12 -11.38 110.29
C THR A 262 66.89 -10.36 111.15
N GLY A 263 66.64 -9.06 110.97
CA GLY A 263 67.30 -8.02 111.76
C GLY A 263 66.68 -6.62 111.67
N ARG A 264 65.36 -6.47 111.81
CA ARG A 264 64.67 -5.27 112.38
C ARG A 264 63.16 -5.33 112.18
N SER A 265 62.43 -5.02 113.25
CA SER A 265 60.98 -4.81 113.25
C SER A 265 60.57 -3.55 112.48
N SER A 266 59.84 -3.75 111.39
CA SER A 266 58.52 -3.16 111.08
C SER A 266 58.26 -1.66 111.36
N LYS A 267 58.11 -0.87 110.28
CA LYS A 267 56.81 -0.24 109.92
C LYS A 267 56.81 0.43 108.52
N ASN A 268 56.00 -0.17 107.64
CA ASN A 268 55.08 0.39 106.64
C ASN A 268 55.55 1.49 105.66
N SER A 269 55.89 1.05 104.45
CA SER A 269 55.59 1.74 103.20
C SER A 269 54.14 1.48 102.79
N ASN A 270 53.39 2.54 102.52
CA ASN A 270 52.11 2.44 101.83
C ASN A 270 52.37 2.31 100.32
N ASP A 271 51.83 1.22 99.80
CA ASP A 271 51.69 0.86 98.41
C ASP A 271 50.51 1.62 97.78
N SER A 272 50.70 2.16 96.58
CA SER A 272 49.60 2.52 95.70
C SER A 272 50.02 2.39 94.24
N HIS A 273 49.86 1.16 93.74
CA HIS A 273 49.15 0.85 92.50
C HIS A 273 49.59 1.62 91.24
N ALA A 274 50.71 1.19 90.66
CA ALA A 274 50.97 1.39 89.23
C ALA A 274 50.30 0.25 88.43
N GLN A 275 49.16 0.56 87.82
CA GLN A 275 48.66 -0.20 86.68
C GLN A 275 49.70 -0.11 85.54
N SER A 276 50.49 -1.16 85.34
CA SER A 276 51.28 -1.29 84.11
C SER A 276 50.52 -2.11 83.08
N SER A 277 50.22 -1.39 82.01
CA SER A 277 49.88 -1.84 80.66
C SER A 277 50.58 -3.13 80.24
N THR A 278 49.80 -4.00 79.62
CA THR A 278 50.23 -5.14 78.78
C THR A 278 51.36 -4.74 77.83
N GLY A 279 52.57 -5.22 78.09
CA GLY A 279 53.76 -4.97 77.26
C GLY A 279 53.74 -5.75 75.95
N SER A 280 54.53 -5.28 74.98
CA SER A 280 54.77 -5.92 73.68
C SER A 280 55.27 -7.38 73.85
N PRO A 281 54.98 -8.32 72.93
CA PRO A 281 55.48 -9.70 72.99
C PRO A 281 57.00 -9.80 73.22
N GLU A 282 57.78 -8.89 72.62
CA GLU A 282 59.24 -8.81 72.82
C GLU A 282 59.64 -8.42 74.25
N GLN A 283 58.82 -7.63 74.94
CA GLN A 283 59.05 -7.25 76.33
C GLN A 283 58.70 -8.40 77.28
N LEU A 284 57.65 -9.16 76.97
CA LEU A 284 57.27 -10.34 77.75
C LEU A 284 58.28 -11.48 77.59
N ASP A 285 58.90 -11.64 76.42
CA ASP A 285 59.98 -12.62 76.22
C ASP A 285 61.21 -12.30 77.07
N LEU A 286 61.64 -11.03 77.07
CA LEU A 286 62.73 -10.55 77.92
C LEU A 286 62.38 -10.66 79.42
N GLU A 287 61.14 -10.37 79.80
CA GLU A 287 60.68 -10.59 81.17
C GLU A 287 60.58 -12.08 81.54
N SER A 288 60.29 -12.97 80.58
CA SER A 288 60.28 -14.42 80.80
C SER A 288 61.70 -14.95 81.04
N GLN A 289 62.69 -14.47 80.26
CA GLN A 289 64.10 -14.85 80.45
C GLN A 289 64.61 -14.41 81.83
N ARG A 290 64.26 -13.18 82.24
CA ARG A 290 64.53 -12.70 83.61
C ARG A 290 63.77 -13.49 84.69
N ALA A 291 62.56 -13.94 84.41
CA ALA A 291 61.81 -14.81 85.31
C ALA A 291 62.50 -16.18 85.49
N VAL A 292 63.09 -16.73 84.43
CA VAL A 292 63.89 -17.96 84.51
C VAL A 292 65.15 -17.73 85.35
N GLU A 293 65.88 -16.64 85.12
CA GLU A 293 67.06 -16.28 85.94
C GLU A 293 66.70 -16.09 87.42
N THR A 294 65.58 -15.41 87.72
CA THR A 294 65.10 -15.25 89.10
C THR A 294 64.60 -16.55 89.72
N LEU A 295 64.04 -17.49 88.93
CA LEU A 295 63.74 -18.84 89.41
C LEU A 295 65.03 -19.61 89.76
N ASP A 296 66.08 -19.49 88.96
CA ASP A 296 67.39 -20.08 89.27
C ASP A 296 67.96 -19.50 90.57
N GLU A 297 67.83 -18.19 90.79
CA GLU A 297 68.18 -17.56 92.07
C GLU A 297 67.32 -18.11 93.23
N ILE A 298 66.01 -18.24 93.06
CA ILE A 298 65.12 -18.83 94.07
C ILE A 298 65.56 -20.26 94.43
N THR A 299 65.98 -21.07 93.46
CA THR A 299 66.45 -22.44 93.72
C THR A 299 67.73 -22.49 94.55
N ALA A 300 68.63 -21.52 94.39
CA ALA A 300 69.84 -21.43 95.21
C ALA A 300 69.56 -21.16 96.70
N TYR A 301 68.37 -20.62 97.02
CA TYR A 301 67.95 -20.31 98.40
C TYR A 301 66.99 -21.36 99.01
N MET A 302 66.70 -22.45 98.28
CA MET A 302 65.99 -23.59 98.86
C MET A 302 66.94 -24.37 99.77
N ILE A 303 66.85 -24.14 101.08
CA ILE A 303 67.62 -24.90 102.09
C ILE A 303 67.16 -26.36 102.09
N ASP A 304 68.13 -27.28 102.13
CA ASP A 304 67.92 -28.73 102.14
C ASP A 304 67.17 -29.14 103.42
N TYR A 305 65.93 -29.60 103.25
CA TYR A 305 64.99 -29.88 104.35
C TYR A 305 65.50 -30.98 105.29
N GLU A 306 66.46 -31.80 104.85
CA GLU A 306 67.10 -32.85 105.65
C GLU A 306 68.01 -32.32 106.77
N GLU A 307 68.67 -31.17 106.58
CA GLU A 307 69.63 -30.61 107.55
C GLU A 307 68.92 -30.05 108.79
N ILE A 308 67.75 -29.43 108.60
CA ILE A 308 66.89 -28.90 109.66
C ILE A 308 66.35 -30.02 110.58
N VAL A 309 66.07 -31.21 110.03
CA VAL A 309 65.57 -32.35 110.80
C VAL A 309 66.67 -32.97 111.67
N GLN A 310 67.92 -32.98 111.20
CA GLN A 310 69.06 -33.50 111.97
C GLN A 310 69.46 -32.58 113.13
N GLU A 311 69.34 -31.26 112.95
CA GLU A 311 69.64 -30.26 113.98
C GLU A 311 68.62 -30.29 115.13
N TRP A 312 67.34 -30.54 114.83
CA TRP A 312 66.30 -30.70 115.84
C TRP A 312 66.46 -31.98 116.68
N SER A 313 66.85 -33.10 116.05
CA SER A 313 67.08 -34.39 116.72
C SER A 313 68.24 -34.38 117.73
N SER A 314 69.27 -33.58 117.45
CA SER A 314 70.44 -33.44 118.33
C SER A 314 70.19 -32.48 119.52
N ALA A 315 69.24 -31.55 119.40
CA ALA A 315 68.79 -30.67 120.48
C ALA A 315 67.93 -31.39 121.54
N ASP A 316 67.05 -32.33 121.15
CA ASP A 316 66.19 -33.08 122.10
C ASP A 316 67.01 -33.97 123.06
N ARG A 317 68.14 -34.54 122.58
CA ARG A 317 69.02 -35.40 123.39
C ARG A 317 69.76 -34.67 124.51
N LYS A 318 70.04 -33.37 124.36
CA LYS A 318 70.68 -32.53 125.40
C LYS A 318 69.69 -32.09 126.48
N SER A 319 68.42 -31.88 126.13
CA SER A 319 67.36 -31.47 127.05
C SER A 319 67.04 -32.55 128.10
N LYS A 320 67.06 -33.84 127.73
CA LYS A 320 66.77 -34.97 128.62
C LYS A 320 67.83 -35.26 129.71
N ARG A 321 69.07 -34.77 129.59
CA ARG A 321 70.13 -34.97 130.62
C ARG A 321 70.11 -33.90 131.73
N HIS A 322 69.42 -32.78 131.53
CA HIS A 322 69.36 -31.69 132.52
C HIS A 322 68.17 -31.81 133.48
N SER A 323 67.12 -32.57 133.10
CA SER A 323 65.93 -32.78 133.94
C SER A 323 66.07 -33.89 134.99
N SER A 324 67.05 -34.80 134.89
CA SER A 324 67.21 -35.92 135.83
C SER A 324 67.95 -35.56 137.13
N THR A 325 68.71 -34.48 137.17
CA THR A 325 69.50 -34.06 138.37
C THR A 325 68.72 -33.16 139.33
N LEU A 326 67.67 -32.47 138.88
CA LEU A 326 66.86 -31.56 139.70
C LEU A 326 65.69 -32.24 140.44
N ALA A 327 65.39 -33.51 140.14
CA ALA A 327 64.28 -34.26 140.75
C ALA A 327 64.65 -34.98 142.07
N GLY A 328 65.93 -35.05 142.45
CA GLY A 328 66.39 -35.81 143.62
C GLY A 328 66.30 -35.09 144.97
N GLU A 329 66.27 -33.75 145.00
CA GLU A 329 66.30 -32.96 146.25
C GLU A 329 64.91 -32.56 146.79
N SER A 330 63.81 -32.85 146.07
CA SER A 330 62.44 -32.43 146.46
C SER A 330 61.57 -33.56 147.06
N THR A 331 61.99 -34.81 146.98
CA THR A 331 61.25 -36.00 147.49
C THR A 331 61.75 -36.47 148.87
N ALA A 332 61.78 -35.56 149.85
CA ALA A 332 62.00 -35.88 151.27
C ALA A 332 60.94 -35.27 152.22
N LEU A 333 59.87 -34.64 151.69
CA LEU A 333 58.95 -33.80 152.48
C LEU A 333 57.43 -34.05 152.27
N MET A 334 57.02 -35.15 151.61
CA MET A 334 55.60 -35.46 151.36
C MET A 334 55.18 -36.86 151.85
N SER A 335 55.90 -37.42 152.84
CA SER A 335 55.50 -38.59 153.62
C SER A 335 54.86 -38.17 154.93
N GLU A 336 53.59 -37.76 154.91
CA GLU A 336 52.65 -37.67 156.04
C GLU A 336 51.52 -36.74 155.60
N THR A 337 50.49 -37.28 154.97
CA THR A 337 49.08 -36.89 155.18
C THR A 337 48.18 -37.63 154.18
N THR A 338 47.34 -38.48 154.76
CA THR A 338 46.00 -38.90 154.28
C THR A 338 45.98 -39.78 153.02
N GLU A 339 45.70 -41.10 153.05
CA GLU A 339 44.95 -41.94 154.00
C GLU A 339 43.63 -41.30 154.46
N SER A 340 42.58 -41.45 153.64
CA SER A 340 41.15 -41.63 154.04
C SER A 340 40.23 -41.24 152.88
N LEU A 341 39.68 -42.24 152.19
CA LEU A 341 38.31 -42.34 151.64
C LEU A 341 38.29 -43.39 150.50
N GLU A 342 38.41 -44.66 150.89
CA GLU A 342 37.67 -45.75 150.27
C GLU A 342 36.20 -45.66 150.72
N GLY A 343 35.29 -45.98 149.80
CA GLY A 343 33.84 -46.03 149.98
C GLY A 343 33.14 -46.15 148.64
#